data_AF-A0A8J9S874-F1
#
_entry.id   AF-A0A8J9S874-F1
#
_cell.length_a   1.000
_cell.length_b   1.000
_cell.length_c   1.000
_cell.angle_alpha   90.00
_cell.angle_beta   90.00
_cell.angle_gamma   90.00
#
_symmetry.space_group_name_H-M   'P 1'
#
loop_
_entity.id
_entity.type
_entity.pdbx_description
1 polymer ?
#
loop_
_entity_poly.entity_id
_entity_poly.type
_entity_poly.pdbx_seq_one_letter_code
_entity_poly.pdbx_strand_id
1 'polypeptide(L)'
;MKLASRVRRLSLLTIMVAGVVAFSTSDVKVLTRQIQSASKERVAAVVDFLLSSDCDKDSPFLKGLRICGKAKRADLALRLYQKHPTEACRSVAISAMGLCQELELALQLLHEPPSATAAAYNAAIAACGKCRNWEEAMTVYNGMPVALKSTLTANALLSVLARYQRGTEAFTVLQSMPTSPDRVSYHSVVRALTQTPNGLAVILPVLTMLKDADLAPTDDIFDMAIQSCLKHNDVGLLQKVKLLKDPGTPATIPVARVSWEFLPKVGRGKSGYWKMGELVPSLSRGNQDGTITVGVQPHRNLTRFGITFVFYQNEIKLGYLLMENSPQRQESMLMGLLVTNTKRGGGLSKIFLACWLRFCEMGDLRPVTGVIRKPLLALVLQHRFGFQPEAANGIEVEVSMEPKPVGDGSEQGDSSSIVLSATSTTKNIEGAFSSRDIAKQGLRLETRTALASSAASDTTGPVPATAGRRVSVLCRFTPPQSKYWQDQVKVVLSGQTSNERFRFESNVAASDVRRIFLFEGIQTEAPQK
;
A
#
# COMPACT_ATOMS: atom_id res chain seq x y z
N MET A 1 36.43 -2.88 -26.60
CA MET A 1 35.91 -2.15 -25.42
C MET A 1 36.88 -1.16 -24.76
N LYS A 2 38.22 -1.27 -24.88
CA LYS A 2 39.18 -0.29 -24.30
C LYS A 2 39.41 0.99 -25.15
N LEU A 3 38.94 1.03 -26.40
CA LEU A 3 39.06 2.20 -27.29
C LEU A 3 37.93 3.23 -27.08
N ALA A 4 36.71 2.77 -26.80
CA ALA A 4 35.54 3.64 -26.57
C ALA A 4 35.63 4.44 -25.25
N SER A 5 36.35 3.93 -24.24
CA SER A 5 36.61 4.67 -22.99
C SER A 5 37.73 5.71 -23.14
N ARG A 6 38.68 5.49 -24.07
CA ARG A 6 39.73 6.46 -24.41
C ARG A 6 39.18 7.61 -25.26
N VAL A 7 38.30 7.34 -26.22
CA VAL A 7 37.62 8.38 -27.03
C VAL A 7 36.68 9.25 -26.17
N ARG A 8 36.05 8.68 -25.13
CA ARG A 8 35.28 9.45 -24.13
C ARG A 8 36.13 10.27 -23.15
N ARG A 9 37.38 9.88 -22.89
CA ARG A 9 38.33 10.70 -22.11
C ARG A 9 38.96 11.82 -22.95
N LEU A 10 39.21 11.56 -24.23
CA LEU A 10 39.72 12.56 -25.17
C LEU A 10 38.72 13.70 -25.39
N SER A 11 37.42 13.42 -25.48
CA SER A 11 36.38 14.45 -25.66
C SER A 11 36.23 15.42 -24.48
N LEU A 12 36.64 15.06 -23.25
CA LEU A 12 36.69 15.97 -22.11
C LEU A 12 37.90 16.92 -22.18
N LEU A 13 39.02 16.45 -22.72
CA LEU A 13 40.22 17.28 -22.89
C LEU A 13 40.10 18.22 -24.10
N THR A 14 39.43 17.79 -25.17
CA THR A 14 39.24 18.63 -26.37
C THR A 14 38.27 19.80 -26.12
N ILE A 15 37.30 19.63 -25.21
CA ILE A 15 36.38 20.71 -24.83
C ILE A 15 37.05 21.73 -23.88
N MET A 16 38.05 21.32 -23.08
CA MET A 16 38.79 22.24 -22.21
C MET A 16 39.82 23.12 -22.96
N VAL A 17 40.32 22.69 -24.13
CA VAL A 17 41.45 23.36 -24.80
C VAL A 17 41.01 24.35 -25.89
N ALA A 18 39.78 24.29 -26.39
CA ALA A 18 39.30 25.20 -27.43
C ALA A 18 38.50 26.37 -26.82
N GLY A 19 39.21 27.34 -26.23
CA GLY A 19 38.73 28.71 -26.24
C GLY A 19 38.51 29.14 -27.69
N VAL A 20 37.41 29.85 -27.95
CA VAL A 20 37.01 30.34 -29.28
C VAL A 20 36.33 29.31 -30.19
N VAL A 21 35.12 28.87 -29.84
CA VAL A 21 34.08 28.58 -30.85
C VAL A 21 32.72 28.92 -30.26
N ALA A 22 31.96 29.77 -30.96
CA ALA A 22 30.56 30.04 -30.64
C ALA A 22 29.76 28.74 -30.78
N PHE A 23 29.41 28.10 -29.66
CA PHE A 23 28.72 26.81 -29.67
C PHE A 23 27.19 26.91 -29.48
N SER A 24 26.52 25.96 -30.11
CA SER A 24 25.07 25.87 -30.26
C SER A 24 24.40 25.27 -29.01
N THR A 25 23.12 25.57 -28.82
CA THR A 25 22.26 25.00 -27.76
C THR A 25 22.22 23.46 -27.72
N SER A 26 22.68 22.78 -28.78
CA SER A 26 22.84 21.32 -28.87
C SER A 26 23.95 20.79 -27.95
N ASP A 27 25.06 21.50 -27.80
CA ASP A 27 26.24 21.01 -27.08
C ASP A 27 26.04 21.06 -25.56
N VAL A 28 25.30 22.07 -25.09
CA VAL A 28 24.81 22.16 -23.70
C VAL A 28 23.87 20.99 -23.37
N LYS A 29 23.04 20.52 -24.31
CA LYS A 29 22.15 19.36 -24.10
C LYS A 29 22.94 18.04 -23.97
N VAL A 30 24.03 17.89 -24.70
CA VAL A 30 24.92 16.72 -24.63
C VAL A 30 25.67 16.69 -23.30
N LEU A 31 26.22 17.83 -22.86
CA LEU A 31 26.82 18.00 -21.53
C LEU A 31 25.78 17.73 -20.41
N THR A 32 24.55 18.25 -20.56
CA THR A 32 23.44 18.03 -19.61
C THR A 32 23.10 16.54 -19.43
N ARG A 33 23.04 15.76 -20.52
CA ARG A 33 22.72 14.32 -20.46
C ARG A 33 23.82 13.50 -19.79
N GLN A 34 25.08 13.93 -19.88
CA GLN A 34 26.22 13.26 -19.24
C GLN A 34 26.39 13.64 -17.76
N ILE A 35 25.82 14.75 -17.30
CA ILE A 35 25.85 15.21 -15.89
C ILE A 35 24.71 14.60 -15.06
N GLN A 36 23.58 14.24 -15.70
CA GLN A 36 22.52 13.47 -15.03
C GLN A 36 23.00 12.10 -14.52
N SER A 37 24.17 11.62 -14.94
CA SER A 37 24.67 10.28 -14.63
C SER A 37 25.93 10.19 -13.76
N ALA A 38 26.67 11.27 -13.41
CA ALA A 38 27.84 11.12 -12.51
C ALA A 38 28.48 12.39 -11.93
N SER A 39 28.91 12.23 -10.66
CA SER A 39 29.98 12.88 -9.86
C SER A 39 30.03 14.41 -9.66
N LYS A 40 30.40 14.81 -8.41
CA LYS A 40 30.56 16.21 -7.95
C LYS A 40 31.61 17.01 -8.74
N GLU A 41 32.60 16.34 -9.31
CA GLU A 41 33.74 16.95 -10.03
C GLU A 41 33.35 17.52 -11.40
N ARG A 42 32.41 16.87 -12.10
CA ARG A 42 31.97 17.33 -13.44
C ARG A 42 31.16 18.61 -13.39
N VAL A 43 30.52 18.90 -12.26
CA VAL A 43 29.74 20.13 -12.05
C VAL A 43 30.65 21.34 -11.96
N ALA A 44 31.80 21.21 -11.29
CA ALA A 44 32.79 22.29 -11.18
C ALA A 44 33.35 22.68 -12.55
N ALA A 45 33.76 21.71 -13.38
CA ALA A 45 34.29 21.98 -14.72
C ALA A 45 33.28 22.70 -15.64
N VAL A 46 31.99 22.38 -15.53
CA VAL A 46 30.92 23.04 -16.31
C VAL A 46 30.66 24.45 -15.79
N VAL A 47 30.73 24.64 -14.48
CA VAL A 47 30.62 25.97 -13.86
C VAL A 47 31.79 26.84 -14.28
N ASP A 48 33.03 26.35 -14.17
CA ASP A 48 34.24 27.07 -14.55
C ASP A 48 34.21 27.46 -16.04
N PHE A 49 33.72 26.57 -16.91
CA PHE A 49 33.50 26.87 -18.33
C PHE A 49 32.46 27.98 -18.56
N LEU A 50 31.32 27.95 -17.86
CA LEU A 50 30.32 29.03 -17.93
C LEU A 50 30.86 30.34 -17.35
N LEU A 51 31.72 30.25 -16.33
CA LEU A 51 32.42 31.39 -15.74
C LEU A 51 33.50 31.97 -16.66
N SER A 52 34.04 31.22 -17.62
CA SER A 52 34.98 31.73 -18.64
C SER A 52 34.32 32.12 -19.96
N SER A 53 33.03 31.82 -20.17
CA SER A 53 32.31 32.10 -21.43
C SER A 53 31.72 33.52 -21.47
N ASP A 54 31.91 34.26 -22.56
CA ASP A 54 31.22 35.55 -22.82
C ASP A 54 29.87 35.30 -23.51
N CYS A 55 28.91 34.78 -22.76
CA CYS A 55 27.56 34.54 -23.26
C CYS A 55 26.56 35.48 -22.58
N ASP A 56 25.84 36.27 -23.36
CA ASP A 56 24.81 37.18 -22.83
C ASP A 56 23.46 36.50 -22.59
N LYS A 57 23.29 35.24 -23.02
CA LYS A 57 22.00 34.54 -22.95
C LYS A 57 21.79 33.90 -21.58
N ASP A 58 20.60 34.07 -21.00
CA ASP A 58 20.20 33.46 -19.72
C ASP A 58 20.19 31.91 -19.73
N SER A 59 19.81 31.30 -20.86
CA SER A 59 19.57 29.85 -20.99
C SER A 59 20.68 28.95 -20.42
N PRO A 60 21.98 29.12 -20.78
CA PRO A 60 23.07 28.34 -20.21
C PRO A 60 23.23 28.54 -18.69
N PHE A 61 23.12 29.77 -18.18
CA PHE A 61 23.25 30.06 -16.74
C PHE A 61 22.08 29.47 -15.93
N LEU A 62 20.84 29.58 -16.41
CA LEU A 62 19.67 28.93 -15.79
C LEU A 62 19.85 27.42 -15.69
N LYS A 63 20.46 26.80 -16.73
CA LYS A 63 20.74 25.37 -16.72
C LYS A 63 21.85 25.01 -15.72
N GLY A 64 22.92 25.80 -15.68
CA GLY A 64 24.03 25.66 -14.73
C GLY A 64 23.56 25.76 -13.28
N LEU A 65 22.74 26.75 -12.95
CA LEU A 65 22.17 26.95 -11.62
C LEU A 65 21.30 25.76 -11.17
N ARG A 66 20.44 25.24 -12.08
CA ARG A 66 19.65 24.02 -11.79
C ARG A 66 20.52 22.79 -11.53
N ILE A 67 21.65 22.67 -12.23
CA ILE A 67 22.61 21.58 -12.03
C ILE A 67 23.28 21.74 -10.66
N CYS A 68 23.74 22.94 -10.31
CA CYS A 68 24.37 23.22 -9.02
C CYS A 68 23.44 22.93 -7.84
N GLY A 69 22.16 23.30 -7.96
CA GLY A 69 21.14 22.97 -6.95
C GLY A 69 20.94 21.46 -6.78
N LYS A 70 20.91 20.68 -7.87
CA LYS A 70 20.84 19.21 -7.79
C LYS A 70 22.11 18.58 -7.22
N ALA A 71 23.26 19.18 -7.49
CA ALA A 71 24.56 18.76 -6.99
C ALA A 71 24.83 19.19 -5.54
N LYS A 72 23.92 19.98 -4.94
CA LYS A 72 24.05 20.57 -3.60
C LYS A 72 25.35 21.39 -3.42
N ARG A 73 25.68 22.21 -4.42
CA ARG A 73 26.86 23.11 -4.41
C ARG A 73 26.39 24.56 -4.44
N ALA A 74 26.15 25.12 -3.26
CA ALA A 74 25.70 26.50 -3.11
C ALA A 74 26.76 27.51 -3.56
N ASP A 75 28.03 27.24 -3.23
CA ASP A 75 29.19 28.04 -3.60
C ASP A 75 29.30 28.27 -5.12
N LEU A 76 29.14 27.20 -5.91
CA LEU A 76 29.20 27.29 -7.37
C LEU A 76 27.96 27.96 -7.98
N ALA A 77 26.79 27.72 -7.41
CA ALA A 77 25.56 28.40 -7.83
C ALA A 77 25.64 29.91 -7.58
N LEU A 78 26.20 30.34 -6.45
CA LEU A 78 26.37 31.76 -6.14
C LEU A 78 27.32 32.45 -7.11
N ARG A 79 28.48 31.82 -7.42
CA ARG A 79 29.42 32.35 -8.42
C ARG A 79 28.79 32.51 -9.81
N LEU A 80 28.00 31.52 -10.25
CA LEU A 80 27.29 31.61 -11.53
C LEU A 80 26.27 32.75 -11.55
N TYR A 81 25.54 32.95 -10.46
CA TYR A 81 24.58 34.04 -10.37
C TYR A 81 25.29 35.41 -10.32
N GLN A 82 26.40 35.54 -9.58
CA GLN A 82 27.20 36.78 -9.52
C GLN A 82 27.74 37.18 -10.90
N LYS A 83 28.08 36.20 -11.75
CA LYS A 83 28.51 36.47 -13.13
C LYS A 83 27.38 36.97 -14.02
N HIS A 84 26.15 36.47 -13.84
CA HIS A 84 24.99 36.81 -14.67
C HIS A 84 23.75 37.07 -13.81
N PRO A 85 23.68 38.22 -13.11
CA PRO A 85 22.65 38.51 -12.11
C PRO A 85 21.35 39.01 -12.76
N THR A 86 20.75 38.18 -13.62
CA THR A 86 19.42 38.46 -14.17
C THR A 86 18.32 37.98 -13.23
N GLU A 87 17.12 38.53 -13.37
CA GLU A 87 15.95 38.17 -12.57
C GLU A 87 15.60 36.67 -12.69
N ALA A 88 15.66 36.14 -13.92
CA ALA A 88 15.44 34.73 -14.18
C ALA A 88 16.49 33.88 -13.45
N CYS A 89 17.76 34.27 -13.51
CA CYS A 89 18.85 33.60 -12.80
C CYS A 89 18.69 33.69 -11.28
N ARG A 90 18.22 34.83 -10.74
CA ARG A 90 17.94 35.01 -9.31
C ARG A 90 16.93 34.00 -8.78
N SER A 91 15.78 33.85 -9.43
CA SER A 91 14.73 32.91 -9.00
C SER A 91 15.22 31.45 -8.98
N VAL A 92 16.06 31.07 -9.96
CA VAL A 92 16.65 29.74 -10.04
C VAL A 92 17.77 29.55 -9.02
N ALA A 93 18.58 30.58 -8.76
CA ALA A 93 19.62 30.57 -7.74
C ALA A 93 19.02 30.39 -6.34
N ILE A 94 17.98 31.14 -5.98
CA ILE A 94 17.21 30.96 -4.73
C ILE A 94 16.68 29.53 -4.61
N SER A 95 16.11 29.00 -5.69
CA SER A 95 15.62 27.61 -5.72
C SER A 95 16.73 26.57 -5.51
N ALA A 96 17.95 26.86 -6.00
CA ALA A 96 19.13 26.04 -5.81
C ALA A 96 19.65 26.12 -4.37
N MET A 97 19.69 27.31 -3.75
CA MET A 97 20.03 27.49 -2.34
C MET A 97 19.12 26.68 -1.43
N GLY A 98 17.81 26.66 -1.72
CA GLY A 98 16.85 25.82 -1.00
C GLY A 98 17.12 24.31 -1.13
N LEU A 99 17.73 23.84 -2.22
CA LEU A 99 18.16 22.43 -2.33
C LEU A 99 19.45 22.14 -1.55
N CYS A 100 20.30 23.16 -1.39
CA CYS A 100 21.52 23.11 -0.60
C CYS A 100 21.30 23.27 0.91
N GLN A 101 20.06 23.59 1.34
CA GLN A 101 19.71 23.93 2.73
C GLN A 101 20.33 25.25 3.24
N GLU A 102 20.73 26.14 2.32
CA GLU A 102 21.29 27.46 2.63
C GLU A 102 20.18 28.52 2.63
N LEU A 103 19.43 28.60 3.73
CA LEU A 103 18.28 29.51 3.82
C LEU A 103 18.70 30.98 3.84
N GLU A 104 19.73 31.33 4.61
CA GLU A 104 20.20 32.71 4.75
C GLU A 104 20.63 33.30 3.41
N LEU A 105 21.44 32.56 2.64
CA LEU A 105 21.84 32.97 1.28
C LEU A 105 20.64 33.12 0.35
N ALA A 106 19.63 32.25 0.44
CA ALA A 106 18.42 32.35 -0.37
C ALA A 106 17.64 33.66 -0.09
N LEU A 107 17.58 34.09 1.18
CA LEU A 107 16.91 35.33 1.59
C LEU A 107 17.74 36.57 1.25
N GLN A 108 19.06 36.51 1.38
CA GLN A 108 19.96 37.57 0.93
C GLN A 108 19.74 37.87 -0.56
N LEU A 109 19.74 36.83 -1.41
CA LEU A 109 19.49 36.96 -2.85
C LEU A 109 18.08 37.51 -3.17
N LEU A 110 17.10 37.29 -2.30
CA LEU A 110 15.75 37.84 -2.46
C LEU A 110 15.73 39.36 -2.21
N HIS A 111 16.57 39.87 -1.31
CA HIS A 111 16.59 41.28 -0.91
C HIS A 111 17.60 42.13 -1.71
N GLU A 112 18.38 41.51 -2.59
CA GLU A 112 19.28 42.24 -3.50
C GLU A 112 18.52 43.14 -4.49
N PRO A 113 18.98 44.38 -4.72
CA PRO A 113 18.41 45.24 -5.77
C PRO A 113 18.72 44.68 -7.17
N PRO A 114 17.90 44.96 -8.21
CA PRO A 114 16.59 45.64 -8.16
C PRO A 114 15.51 44.80 -7.47
N SER A 115 14.36 45.39 -7.14
CA SER A 115 13.26 44.72 -6.41
C SER A 115 12.93 43.33 -6.99
N ALA A 116 12.76 42.34 -6.10
CA ALA A 116 12.39 40.99 -6.47
C ALA A 116 10.99 40.91 -7.11
N THR A 117 10.83 39.97 -8.04
CA THR A 117 9.56 39.65 -8.69
C THR A 117 8.79 38.59 -7.91
N ALA A 118 7.53 38.38 -8.27
CA ALA A 118 6.73 37.26 -7.75
C ALA A 118 7.41 35.88 -7.95
N ALA A 119 8.20 35.70 -9.02
CA ALA A 119 8.91 34.45 -9.28
C ALA A 119 10.03 34.19 -8.26
N ALA A 120 10.78 35.23 -7.88
CA ALA A 120 11.80 35.17 -6.84
C ALA A 120 11.20 34.90 -5.45
N TYR A 121 10.08 35.56 -5.10
CA TYR A 121 9.36 35.29 -3.85
C TYR A 121 8.83 33.84 -3.79
N ASN A 122 8.26 33.32 -4.88
CA ASN A 122 7.83 31.92 -4.98
C ASN A 122 8.99 30.94 -4.75
N ALA A 123 10.14 31.22 -5.36
CA ALA A 123 11.34 30.43 -5.18
C ALA A 123 11.82 30.46 -3.72
N ALA A 124 11.76 31.62 -3.05
CA ALA A 124 12.17 31.79 -1.66
C ALA A 124 11.24 31.03 -0.71
N ILE A 125 9.91 31.15 -0.87
CA ILE A 125 8.92 30.39 -0.08
C ILE A 125 9.15 28.88 -0.25
N ALA A 126 9.37 28.42 -1.49
CA ALA A 126 9.66 27.01 -1.76
C ALA A 126 11.01 26.56 -1.16
N ALA A 127 12.01 27.45 -1.12
CA ALA A 127 13.31 27.20 -0.48
C ALA A 127 13.16 27.07 1.04
N CYS A 128 12.43 27.98 1.69
CA CYS A 128 12.08 27.90 3.12
C CYS A 128 11.43 26.53 3.45
N GLY A 129 10.48 26.11 2.61
CA GLY A 129 9.82 24.81 2.74
C GLY A 129 10.73 23.58 2.53
N LYS A 130 11.87 23.71 1.84
CA LYS A 130 12.90 22.66 1.73
C LYS A 130 13.87 22.68 2.92
N CYS A 131 14.18 23.86 3.44
CA CYS A 131 15.02 24.06 4.63
C CYS A 131 14.29 23.77 5.96
N ARG A 132 13.05 23.28 5.91
CA ARG A 132 12.21 22.97 7.09
C ARG A 132 11.87 24.15 7.98
N ASN A 133 11.88 25.36 7.42
CA ASN A 133 11.52 26.58 8.12
C ASN A 133 10.24 27.18 7.51
N TRP A 134 9.08 26.81 8.03
CA TRP A 134 7.78 27.32 7.56
C TRP A 134 7.46 28.71 8.13
N GLU A 135 8.03 29.06 9.27
CA GLU A 135 7.89 30.39 9.90
C GLU A 135 8.50 31.45 9.01
N GLU A 136 9.72 31.20 8.53
CA GLU A 136 10.39 32.11 7.59
C GLU A 136 9.63 32.21 6.26
N ALA A 137 9.01 31.11 5.80
CA ALA A 137 8.15 31.16 4.63
C ALA A 137 6.95 32.11 4.81
N MET A 138 6.39 32.19 6.02
CA MET A 138 5.34 33.16 6.36
C MET A 138 5.88 34.58 6.44
N THR A 139 7.05 34.79 7.04
CA THR A 139 7.71 36.11 7.09
C THR A 139 7.94 36.66 5.69
N VAL A 140 8.49 35.84 4.78
CA VAL A 140 8.73 36.18 3.37
C VAL A 140 7.43 36.54 2.66
N TYR A 141 6.37 35.75 2.82
CA TYR A 141 5.07 36.04 2.20
C TYR A 141 4.43 37.31 2.79
N ASN A 142 4.52 37.53 4.10
CA ASN A 142 3.92 38.71 4.73
C ASN A 142 4.64 40.00 4.33
N GLY A 143 5.97 39.97 4.25
CA GLY A 143 6.82 41.09 3.81
C GLY A 143 6.82 41.35 2.29
N MET A 144 6.16 40.50 1.51
CA MET A 144 6.02 40.69 0.06
C MET A 144 5.11 41.89 -0.25
N PRO A 145 5.45 42.74 -1.23
CA PRO A 145 4.57 43.82 -1.68
C PRO A 145 3.19 43.29 -2.08
N VAL A 146 2.12 43.97 -1.65
CA VAL A 146 0.73 43.54 -1.92
C VAL A 146 0.48 43.38 -3.44
N ALA A 147 1.07 44.25 -4.25
CA ALA A 147 0.96 44.19 -5.72
C ALA A 147 1.52 42.90 -6.35
N LEU A 148 2.43 42.19 -5.66
CA LEU A 148 3.01 40.95 -6.14
C LEU A 148 2.28 39.71 -5.56
N LYS A 149 1.51 39.86 -4.48
CA LYS A 149 0.76 38.76 -3.86
C LYS A 149 -0.33 38.29 -4.83
N SER A 150 -0.10 37.13 -5.40
CA SER A 150 -1.00 36.44 -6.31
C SER A 150 -1.46 35.10 -5.73
N THR A 151 -2.53 34.54 -6.29
CA THR A 151 -3.01 33.20 -5.93
C THR A 151 -1.91 32.13 -6.05
N LEU A 152 -1.02 32.26 -7.04
CA LEU A 152 0.15 31.37 -7.19
C LEU A 152 1.10 31.46 -5.98
N THR A 153 1.40 32.69 -5.52
CA THR A 153 2.29 32.92 -4.38
C THR A 153 1.71 32.44 -3.06
N ALA A 154 0.40 32.63 -2.86
CA ALA A 154 -0.30 32.09 -1.71
C ALA A 154 -0.32 30.56 -1.75
N ASN A 155 -0.58 29.94 -2.91
CA ASN A 155 -0.58 28.48 -3.08
C ASN A 155 0.80 27.85 -2.79
N ALA A 156 1.89 28.55 -3.10
CA ALA A 156 3.23 28.13 -2.73
C ALA A 156 3.39 28.06 -1.20
N LEU A 157 2.94 29.08 -0.47
CA LEU A 157 2.96 29.08 1.00
C LEU A 157 2.04 28.01 1.59
N LEU A 158 0.80 27.90 1.11
CA LEU A 158 -0.17 26.91 1.57
C LEU A 158 0.36 25.48 1.37
N SER A 159 1.07 25.21 0.28
CA SER A 159 1.72 23.92 0.04
C SER A 159 2.83 23.61 1.06
N VAL A 160 3.57 24.63 1.50
CA VAL A 160 4.56 24.50 2.58
C VAL A 160 3.86 24.19 3.90
N LEU A 161 2.85 24.98 4.28
CA LEU A 161 2.09 24.79 5.52
C LEU A 161 1.41 23.41 5.58
N ALA A 162 0.88 22.93 4.46
CA ALA A 162 0.30 21.59 4.35
C ALA A 162 1.33 20.48 4.58
N ARG A 163 2.59 20.66 4.16
CA ARG A 163 3.67 19.70 4.41
C ARG A 163 4.06 19.62 5.88
N TYR A 164 4.00 20.75 6.59
CA TYR A 164 4.37 20.87 8.00
C TYR A 164 3.18 20.77 8.96
N GLN A 165 2.01 20.34 8.47
CA GLN A 165 0.80 20.09 9.28
C GLN A 165 0.30 21.35 10.03
N ARG A 166 0.56 22.53 9.46
CA ARG A 166 0.20 23.85 9.98
C ARG A 166 -1.15 24.31 9.42
N GLY A 167 -2.21 23.61 9.79
CA GLY A 167 -3.56 23.83 9.28
C GLY A 167 -4.21 25.13 9.75
N THR A 168 -3.93 25.56 10.99
CA THR A 168 -4.41 26.83 11.54
C THR A 168 -3.85 28.02 10.78
N GLU A 169 -2.54 28.01 10.52
CA GLU A 169 -1.87 29.06 9.75
C GLU A 169 -2.30 29.04 8.29
N ALA A 170 -2.49 27.85 7.70
CA ALA A 170 -2.98 27.72 6.33
C ALA A 170 -4.38 28.34 6.18
N PHE A 171 -5.26 28.16 7.17
CA PHE A 171 -6.58 28.78 7.19
C PHE A 171 -6.51 30.30 7.31
N THR A 172 -5.66 30.85 8.19
CA THR A 172 -5.48 32.30 8.30
C THR A 172 -4.97 32.92 7.00
N VAL A 173 -4.04 32.24 6.33
CA VAL A 173 -3.49 32.71 5.04
C VAL A 173 -4.59 32.75 3.99
N LEU A 174 -5.44 31.71 3.91
CA LEU A 174 -6.58 31.66 2.98
C LEU A 174 -7.54 32.84 3.17
N GLN A 175 -7.82 33.22 4.42
CA GLN A 175 -8.70 34.35 4.74
C GLN A 175 -8.06 35.72 4.47
N SER A 176 -6.73 35.82 4.61
CA SER A 176 -5.99 37.07 4.40
C SER A 176 -5.46 37.24 2.97
N MET A 177 -5.87 36.41 2.01
CA MET A 177 -5.43 36.54 0.62
C MET A 177 -5.99 37.82 0.01
N PRO A 178 -5.15 38.70 -0.58
CA PRO A 178 -5.63 39.89 -1.29
C PRO A 178 -6.28 39.56 -2.63
N THR A 179 -6.03 38.36 -3.17
CA THR A 179 -6.64 37.84 -4.40
C THR A 179 -7.66 36.76 -4.07
N SER A 180 -8.61 36.53 -4.98
CA SER A 180 -9.58 35.44 -4.85
C SER A 180 -8.86 34.08 -4.78
N PRO A 181 -9.06 33.29 -3.70
CA PRO A 181 -8.52 31.94 -3.61
C PRO A 181 -9.03 31.06 -4.76
N ASP A 182 -8.21 30.12 -5.22
CA ASP A 182 -8.60 29.15 -6.26
C ASP A 182 -8.78 27.74 -5.66
N ARG A 183 -9.18 26.79 -6.51
CA ARG A 183 -9.37 25.38 -6.09
C ARG A 183 -8.11 24.77 -5.45
N VAL A 184 -6.92 25.19 -5.89
CA VAL A 184 -5.64 24.69 -5.34
C VAL A 184 -5.39 25.26 -3.95
N SER A 185 -5.79 26.51 -3.69
CA SER A 185 -5.75 27.15 -2.36
C SER A 185 -6.56 26.34 -1.36
N TYR A 186 -7.83 26.08 -1.66
CA TYR A 186 -8.72 25.30 -0.80
C TYR A 186 -8.21 23.86 -0.60
N HIS A 187 -7.75 23.19 -1.67
CA HIS A 187 -7.19 21.83 -1.56
C HIS A 187 -6.00 21.78 -0.61
N SER A 188 -5.09 22.74 -0.70
CA SER A 188 -3.88 22.81 0.14
C SER A 188 -4.22 23.04 1.61
N VAL A 189 -5.22 23.88 1.89
CA VAL A 189 -5.71 24.13 3.26
C VAL A 189 -6.39 22.90 3.85
N VAL A 190 -7.30 22.26 3.11
CA VAL A 190 -7.95 21.01 3.57
C VAL A 190 -6.89 19.94 3.85
N ARG A 191 -5.88 19.81 2.98
CA ARG A 191 -4.75 18.90 3.20
C ARG A 191 -3.99 19.19 4.49
N ALA A 192 -3.70 20.46 4.76
CA ALA A 192 -3.05 20.87 6.01
C ALA A 192 -3.92 20.51 7.23
N LEU A 193 -5.21 20.86 7.19
CA LEU A 193 -6.18 20.62 8.26
C LEU A 193 -6.39 19.14 8.57
N THR A 194 -6.39 18.27 7.57
CA THR A 194 -6.55 16.81 7.76
C THR A 194 -5.41 16.17 8.54
N GLN A 195 -4.27 16.85 8.64
CA GLN A 195 -3.06 16.38 9.32
C GLN A 195 -2.86 17.06 10.68
N THR A 196 -3.55 18.17 10.95
CA THR A 196 -3.48 18.92 12.22
C THR A 196 -4.44 18.31 13.26
N PRO A 197 -4.02 18.09 14.53
CA PRO A 197 -4.86 17.50 15.57
C PRO A 197 -6.23 18.19 15.81
N ASN A 198 -6.30 19.51 15.62
CA ASN A 198 -7.50 20.33 15.82
C ASN A 198 -8.09 20.85 14.50
N GLY A 199 -7.60 20.39 13.34
CA GLY A 199 -7.98 20.94 12.04
C GLY A 199 -9.39 20.55 11.57
N LEU A 200 -9.96 19.48 12.12
CA LEU A 200 -11.25 18.91 11.69
C LEU A 200 -12.41 19.90 11.79
N ALA A 201 -12.47 20.69 12.86
CA ALA A 201 -13.54 21.68 13.07
C ALA A 201 -13.58 22.75 11.97
N VAL A 202 -12.43 23.03 11.35
CA VAL A 202 -12.26 24.08 10.34
C VAL A 202 -12.50 23.55 8.92
N ILE A 203 -12.47 22.24 8.70
CA ILE A 203 -12.67 21.63 7.37
C ILE A 203 -14.04 22.01 6.79
N LEU A 204 -15.10 21.96 7.60
CA LEU A 204 -16.45 22.25 7.11
C LEU A 204 -16.62 23.71 6.67
N PRO A 205 -16.23 24.73 7.48
CA PRO A 205 -16.18 26.12 7.03
C PRO A 205 -15.38 26.33 5.73
N VAL A 206 -14.27 25.62 5.54
CA VAL A 206 -13.46 25.74 4.32
C VAL A 206 -14.19 25.19 3.10
N LEU A 207 -14.90 24.07 3.25
CA LEU A 207 -15.69 23.48 2.16
C LEU A 207 -16.93 24.30 1.82
N THR A 208 -17.57 24.96 2.79
CA THR A 208 -18.68 25.89 2.52
C THR A 208 -18.18 27.12 1.78
N MET A 209 -17.07 27.72 2.23
CA MET A 209 -16.45 28.86 1.52
C MET A 209 -16.05 28.51 0.07
N LEU A 210 -15.60 27.28 -0.18
CA LEU A 210 -15.29 26.81 -1.55
C LEU A 210 -16.54 26.78 -2.44
N LYS A 211 -17.69 26.35 -1.88
CA LYS A 211 -18.97 26.37 -2.59
C LYS A 211 -19.50 27.77 -2.82
N ASP A 212 -19.45 28.61 -1.79
CA ASP A 212 -19.94 29.99 -1.84
C ASP A 212 -19.14 30.83 -2.85
N ALA A 213 -17.89 30.45 -3.12
CA ALA A 213 -17.05 31.03 -4.17
C ALA A 213 -17.37 30.52 -5.59
N ASP A 214 -18.40 29.71 -5.79
CA ASP A 214 -18.79 29.06 -7.07
C ASP A 214 -17.65 28.26 -7.73
N LEU A 215 -16.67 27.82 -6.94
CA LEU A 215 -15.56 26.99 -7.41
C LEU A 215 -15.96 25.53 -7.29
N ALA A 216 -16.26 24.87 -8.42
CA ALA A 216 -16.66 23.47 -8.40
C ALA A 216 -15.62 22.60 -7.63
N PRO A 217 -16.00 22.03 -6.47
CA PRO A 217 -15.09 21.26 -5.65
C PRO A 217 -14.67 19.98 -6.38
N THR A 218 -13.41 19.60 -6.27
CA THR A 218 -12.95 18.32 -6.83
C THR A 218 -13.29 17.17 -5.89
N ASP A 219 -13.60 16.00 -6.44
CA ASP A 219 -13.88 14.79 -5.67
C ASP A 219 -12.77 14.48 -4.65
N ASP A 220 -11.51 14.72 -5.05
CA ASP A 220 -10.33 14.53 -4.21
C ASP A 220 -10.38 15.31 -2.89
N ILE A 221 -10.93 16.53 -2.88
CA ILE A 221 -11.03 17.35 -1.66
C ILE A 221 -12.00 16.71 -0.66
N PHE A 222 -13.15 16.23 -1.15
CA PHE A 222 -14.13 15.54 -0.32
C PHE A 222 -13.61 14.19 0.18
N ASP A 223 -12.96 13.42 -0.69
CA ASP A 223 -12.38 12.13 -0.31
C ASP A 223 -11.32 12.29 0.78
N MET A 224 -10.49 13.34 0.70
CA MET A 224 -9.51 13.67 1.72
C MET A 224 -10.17 14.06 3.06
N ALA A 225 -11.19 14.90 3.01
CA ALA A 225 -11.96 15.29 4.20
C ALA A 225 -12.66 14.08 4.84
N ILE A 226 -13.30 13.22 4.04
CA ILE A 226 -13.97 11.99 4.48
C ILE A 226 -12.96 11.03 5.13
N GLN A 227 -11.81 10.79 4.50
CA GLN A 227 -10.77 9.92 5.06
C GLN A 227 -10.26 10.44 6.41
N SER A 228 -10.13 11.75 6.57
CA SER A 228 -9.73 12.37 7.83
C SER A 228 -10.81 12.20 8.91
N CYS A 229 -12.08 12.46 8.59
CA CYS A 229 -13.20 12.24 9.51
C CYS A 229 -13.27 10.78 9.99
N LEU A 230 -13.05 9.82 9.07
CA LEU A 230 -13.02 8.39 9.38
C LEU A 230 -11.82 8.01 10.27
N LYS A 231 -10.65 8.61 10.04
CA LYS A 231 -9.45 8.39 10.86
C LYS A 231 -9.63 8.87 12.30
N HIS A 232 -10.33 9.99 12.48
CA HIS A 232 -10.54 10.63 13.78
C HIS A 232 -11.89 10.31 14.43
N ASN A 233 -12.71 9.47 13.79
CA ASN A 233 -14.02 9.00 14.28
C ASN A 233 -15.03 10.14 14.57
N ASP A 234 -14.94 11.24 13.82
CA ASP A 234 -15.89 12.36 13.92
C ASP A 234 -17.07 12.14 12.95
N VAL A 235 -18.12 11.53 13.49
CA VAL A 235 -19.32 11.15 12.74
C VAL A 235 -20.16 12.38 12.35
N GLY A 236 -20.19 13.41 13.20
CA GLY A 236 -20.98 14.63 12.94
C GLY A 236 -20.40 15.45 11.79
N LEU A 237 -19.07 15.58 11.75
CA LEU A 237 -18.39 16.23 10.64
C LEU A 237 -18.52 15.44 9.34
N LEU A 238 -18.39 14.11 9.39
CA LEU A 238 -18.57 13.24 8.23
C LEU A 238 -19.93 13.45 7.56
N GLN A 239 -21.02 13.55 8.35
CA GLN A 239 -22.38 13.81 7.88
C GLN A 239 -22.47 15.10 7.06
N LYS A 240 -21.92 16.18 7.63
CA LYS A 240 -21.96 17.50 7.00
C LYS A 240 -21.09 17.58 5.74
N VAL A 241 -19.94 16.91 5.72
CA VAL A 241 -19.04 16.87 4.54
C VAL A 241 -19.67 16.12 3.37
N LYS A 242 -20.37 15.00 3.59
CA LYS A 242 -21.05 14.31 2.48
C LYS A 242 -22.31 15.03 2.00
N LEU A 243 -23.07 15.65 2.90
CA LEU A 243 -24.18 16.53 2.52
C LEU A 243 -23.69 17.70 1.65
N LEU A 244 -22.49 18.24 1.96
CA LEU A 244 -21.85 19.21 1.11
C LEU A 244 -21.36 18.60 -0.21
N LYS A 245 -20.91 17.36 -0.29
CA LYS A 245 -20.54 16.77 -1.59
C LYS A 245 -21.74 16.70 -2.53
N ASP A 246 -22.84 16.12 -2.04
CA ASP A 246 -24.02 15.83 -2.84
C ASP A 246 -25.28 16.38 -2.13
N PRO A 247 -25.67 17.64 -2.36
CA PRO A 247 -26.81 18.27 -1.66
C PRO A 247 -28.17 17.66 -2.00
N GLY A 248 -28.25 16.89 -3.10
CA GLY A 248 -29.42 16.09 -3.48
C GLY A 248 -29.47 14.70 -2.83
N THR A 249 -28.45 14.32 -2.06
CA THR A 249 -28.51 13.10 -1.25
C THR A 249 -29.14 13.42 0.10
N PRO A 250 -30.19 12.70 0.54
CA PRO A 250 -30.65 12.83 1.92
C PRO A 250 -29.47 12.58 2.87
N ALA A 251 -29.46 13.29 4.01
CA ALA A 251 -28.43 13.26 5.04
C ALA A 251 -28.21 11.90 5.73
N THR A 252 -28.63 10.81 5.10
CA THR A 252 -28.33 9.42 5.42
C THR A 252 -27.03 9.03 4.71
N ILE A 253 -25.91 9.41 5.32
CA ILE A 253 -24.74 8.56 5.16
C ILE A 253 -25.08 7.25 5.86
N PRO A 254 -24.94 6.07 5.21
CA PRO A 254 -24.70 4.87 5.98
C PRO A 254 -23.30 5.03 6.56
N VAL A 255 -23.20 5.62 7.74
CA VAL A 255 -22.25 5.05 8.71
C VAL A 255 -22.82 3.68 8.94
N ALA A 256 -22.47 2.73 8.08
CA ALA A 256 -22.77 1.34 8.32
C ALA A 256 -21.98 0.97 9.57
N ARG A 257 -22.55 1.26 10.74
CA ARG A 257 -22.24 0.50 11.93
C ARG A 257 -22.84 -0.85 11.64
N VAL A 258 -21.97 -1.82 11.44
CA VAL A 258 -22.37 -3.21 11.55
C VAL A 258 -22.76 -3.41 13.02
N SER A 259 -24.03 -3.19 13.33
CA SER A 259 -24.61 -3.47 14.64
C SER A 259 -25.16 -4.88 14.60
N TRP A 260 -24.28 -5.88 14.69
CA TRP A 260 -24.68 -7.25 15.01
C TRP A 260 -25.04 -7.32 16.51
N GLU A 261 -26.06 -6.55 16.93
CA GLU A 261 -26.50 -6.42 18.33
C GLU A 261 -26.90 -7.74 18.96
N PHE A 262 -27.34 -8.69 18.13
CA PHE A 262 -27.65 -10.06 18.53
C PHE A 262 -26.42 -10.92 18.79
N LEU A 263 -25.20 -10.47 18.42
CA LEU A 263 -23.96 -11.19 18.71
C LEU A 263 -23.19 -10.56 19.88
N PRO A 264 -22.72 -11.37 20.84
CA PRO A 264 -21.89 -10.87 21.92
C PRO A 264 -20.54 -10.38 21.38
N LYS A 265 -20.23 -9.10 21.65
CA LYS A 265 -18.97 -8.48 21.27
C LYS A 265 -17.91 -8.71 22.35
N VAL A 266 -16.79 -9.30 21.96
CA VAL A 266 -15.65 -9.59 22.83
C VAL A 266 -14.50 -8.65 22.49
N GLY A 267 -13.95 -7.97 23.50
CA GLY A 267 -12.81 -7.06 23.36
C GLY A 267 -13.14 -5.69 22.75
N ARG A 268 -12.10 -4.85 22.58
CA ARG A 268 -12.19 -3.49 22.02
C ARG A 268 -11.08 -3.22 21.00
N GLY A 269 -11.27 -2.23 20.14
CA GLY A 269 -10.26 -1.82 19.16
C GLY A 269 -10.01 -2.87 18.07
N LYS A 270 -8.74 -3.01 17.62
CA LYS A 270 -8.36 -3.89 16.50
C LYS A 270 -8.48 -5.39 16.81
N SER A 271 -8.54 -5.77 18.08
CA SER A 271 -8.72 -7.15 18.55
C SER A 271 -10.17 -7.49 18.88
N GLY A 272 -11.08 -6.51 18.83
CA GLY A 272 -12.50 -6.75 19.10
C GLY A 272 -13.17 -7.57 17.99
N TYR A 273 -14.01 -8.54 18.35
CA TYR A 273 -14.76 -9.37 17.42
C TYR A 273 -16.16 -9.69 17.97
N TRP A 274 -17.06 -10.13 17.08
CA TRP A 274 -18.37 -10.64 17.48
C TRP A 274 -18.34 -12.17 17.46
N LYS A 275 -18.75 -12.81 18.55
CA LYS A 275 -18.70 -14.28 18.68
C LYS A 275 -19.86 -14.92 17.92
N MET A 276 -19.54 -15.79 16.96
CA MET A 276 -20.51 -16.51 16.11
C MET A 276 -20.73 -17.98 16.51
N GLY A 277 -19.81 -18.56 17.28
CA GLY A 277 -19.95 -19.94 17.71
C GLY A 277 -18.71 -20.45 18.41
N GLU A 278 -18.75 -21.72 18.78
CA GLU A 278 -17.68 -22.40 19.50
C GLU A 278 -17.45 -23.80 18.93
N LEU A 279 -16.20 -24.22 18.98
CA LEU A 279 -15.76 -25.58 18.69
C LEU A 279 -15.46 -26.25 20.03
N VAL A 280 -16.36 -27.10 20.47
CA VAL A 280 -16.28 -27.82 21.74
C VAL A 280 -15.50 -29.13 21.52
N PRO A 281 -14.53 -29.47 22.37
CA PRO A 281 -13.77 -30.71 22.25
C PRO A 281 -14.68 -31.96 22.28
N SER A 282 -14.37 -32.97 21.49
CA SER A 282 -15.11 -34.24 21.54
C SER A 282 -14.75 -35.04 22.81
N LEU A 283 -15.77 -35.60 23.47
CA LEU A 283 -15.65 -36.41 24.69
C LEU A 283 -14.74 -37.63 24.51
N SER A 284 -14.54 -38.10 23.27
CA SER A 284 -13.82 -39.33 22.95
C SER A 284 -12.29 -39.24 23.05
N ARG A 285 -11.69 -38.04 23.13
CA ARG A 285 -10.23 -37.84 23.16
C ARG A 285 -9.68 -37.30 24.49
N GLY A 286 -10.52 -37.16 25.52
CA GLY A 286 -10.15 -36.53 26.79
C GLY A 286 -10.02 -35.00 26.66
N ASN A 287 -10.22 -34.30 27.77
CA ASN A 287 -10.39 -32.84 27.85
C ASN A 287 -9.07 -32.04 27.65
N GLN A 288 -8.14 -32.53 26.83
CA GLN A 288 -6.82 -31.90 26.62
C GLN A 288 -6.88 -30.69 25.68
N ASP A 289 -7.76 -30.73 24.69
CA ASP A 289 -8.02 -29.59 23.82
C ASP A 289 -9.04 -28.67 24.51
N GLY A 290 -8.76 -27.38 24.67
CA GLY A 290 -9.74 -26.41 25.17
C GLY A 290 -10.72 -25.94 24.09
N THR A 291 -11.86 -25.37 24.47
CA THR A 291 -12.85 -24.80 23.53
C THR A 291 -12.24 -23.70 22.66
N ILE A 292 -12.54 -23.73 21.36
CA ILE A 292 -12.11 -22.68 20.42
C ILE A 292 -13.30 -21.78 20.08
N THR A 293 -13.20 -20.50 20.40
CA THR A 293 -14.18 -19.48 20.03
C THR A 293 -14.00 -19.08 18.57
N VAL A 294 -15.11 -19.04 17.82
CA VAL A 294 -15.18 -18.55 16.44
C VAL A 294 -15.80 -17.15 16.44
N GLY A 295 -15.00 -16.17 16.04
CA GLY A 295 -15.41 -14.77 15.96
C GLY A 295 -15.38 -14.21 14.55
N VAL A 296 -16.10 -13.12 14.33
CA VAL A 296 -16.16 -12.40 13.06
C VAL A 296 -15.75 -10.94 13.23
N GLN A 297 -15.02 -10.42 12.24
CA GLN A 297 -14.59 -9.03 12.15
C GLN A 297 -14.89 -8.50 10.74
N PRO A 298 -15.69 -7.44 10.58
CA PRO A 298 -15.88 -6.82 9.28
C PRO A 298 -14.64 -6.02 8.89
N HIS A 299 -14.42 -5.87 7.58
CA HIS A 299 -13.39 -4.99 7.05
C HIS A 299 -13.68 -3.54 7.45
N ARG A 300 -12.63 -2.74 7.71
CA ARG A 300 -12.78 -1.32 8.13
C ARG A 300 -13.55 -0.48 7.13
N ASN A 301 -13.40 -0.83 5.85
CA ASN A 301 -14.22 -0.30 4.77
C ASN A 301 -15.23 -1.37 4.34
N LEU A 302 -16.51 -1.15 4.64
CA LEU A 302 -17.59 -2.10 4.41
C LEU A 302 -17.98 -2.23 2.93
N THR A 303 -17.62 -1.27 2.08
CA THR A 303 -17.85 -1.37 0.63
C THR A 303 -16.95 -2.40 -0.06
N ARG A 304 -15.92 -2.89 0.66
CA ARG A 304 -15.13 -4.04 0.20
C ARG A 304 -15.77 -5.38 0.49
N PHE A 305 -16.91 -5.39 1.21
CA PHE A 305 -17.62 -6.61 1.61
C PHE A 305 -16.71 -7.68 2.24
N GLY A 306 -15.64 -7.22 2.91
CA GLY A 306 -14.61 -8.09 3.45
C GLY A 306 -14.97 -8.53 4.86
N ILE A 307 -14.82 -9.82 5.15
CA ILE A 307 -15.03 -10.40 6.47
C ILE A 307 -13.81 -11.22 6.88
N THR A 308 -13.43 -11.13 8.15
CA THR A 308 -12.38 -11.95 8.73
C THR A 308 -12.98 -12.83 9.82
N PHE A 309 -12.80 -14.14 9.71
CA PHE A 309 -13.01 -15.03 10.84
C PHE A 309 -11.75 -15.11 11.68
N VAL A 310 -11.92 -15.07 13.00
CA VAL A 310 -10.85 -15.17 13.97
C VAL A 310 -11.14 -16.30 14.93
N PHE A 311 -10.10 -17.06 15.27
CA PHE A 311 -10.20 -18.23 16.12
C PHE A 311 -9.35 -18.03 17.37
N TYR A 312 -9.95 -18.19 18.55
CA TYR A 312 -9.30 -17.98 19.84
C TYR A 312 -9.48 -19.19 20.75
N GLN A 313 -8.45 -19.53 21.53
CA GLN A 313 -8.51 -20.55 22.57
C GLN A 313 -7.86 -19.95 23.82
N ASN A 314 -8.61 -19.85 24.93
CA ASN A 314 -8.16 -19.20 26.16
C ASN A 314 -7.52 -17.82 25.89
N GLU A 315 -8.22 -16.97 25.11
CA GLU A 315 -7.77 -15.64 24.67
C GLU A 315 -6.54 -15.59 23.73
N ILE A 316 -5.93 -16.74 23.42
CA ILE A 316 -4.81 -16.83 22.48
C ILE A 316 -5.35 -17.00 21.07
N LYS A 317 -4.94 -16.13 20.15
CA LYS A 317 -5.32 -16.21 18.74
C LYS A 317 -4.64 -17.41 18.08
N LEU A 318 -5.43 -18.37 17.59
CA LEU A 318 -4.95 -19.54 16.84
C LEU A 318 -4.77 -19.26 15.36
N GLY A 319 -5.55 -18.33 14.81
CA GLY A 319 -5.50 -18.00 13.38
C GLY A 319 -6.65 -17.15 12.89
N TYR A 320 -6.73 -17.01 11.56
CA TYR A 320 -7.81 -16.30 10.89
C TYR A 320 -8.05 -16.79 9.46
N LEU A 321 -9.26 -16.54 8.96
CA LEU A 321 -9.64 -16.64 7.55
C LEU A 321 -10.05 -15.28 7.03
N LEU A 322 -9.57 -14.90 5.86
CA LEU A 322 -9.96 -13.68 5.17
C LEU A 322 -10.89 -14.02 4.01
N MET A 323 -12.04 -13.36 3.97
CA MET A 323 -13.05 -13.53 2.93
C MET A 323 -13.42 -12.18 2.32
N GLU A 324 -13.81 -12.23 1.06
CA GLU A 324 -14.47 -11.14 0.35
C GLU A 324 -15.80 -11.67 -0.17
N ASN A 325 -16.91 -11.04 0.20
CA ASN A 325 -18.23 -11.53 -0.12
C ASN A 325 -18.86 -10.69 -1.24
N SER A 326 -19.73 -11.29 -2.03
CA SER A 326 -20.40 -10.62 -3.14
C SER A 326 -21.91 -10.77 -2.98
N PRO A 327 -22.63 -9.73 -2.53
CA PRO A 327 -24.09 -9.75 -2.44
C PRO A 327 -24.76 -10.08 -3.77
N GLN A 328 -24.24 -9.53 -4.87
CA GLN A 328 -24.77 -9.74 -6.23
C GLN A 328 -24.68 -11.20 -6.69
N ARG A 329 -23.63 -11.92 -6.28
CA ARG A 329 -23.40 -13.33 -6.67
C ARG A 329 -23.79 -14.32 -5.57
N GLN A 330 -24.20 -13.84 -4.39
CA GLN A 330 -24.40 -14.63 -3.18
C GLN A 330 -23.20 -15.55 -2.89
N GLU A 331 -22.00 -15.01 -3.07
CA GLU A 331 -20.74 -15.76 -2.97
C GLU A 331 -19.94 -15.29 -1.76
N SER A 332 -19.30 -16.24 -1.08
CA SER A 332 -18.23 -15.96 -0.12
C SER A 332 -16.92 -16.44 -0.73
N MET A 333 -15.99 -15.52 -0.97
CA MET A 333 -14.70 -15.82 -1.59
C MET A 333 -13.60 -15.90 -0.53
N LEU A 334 -13.01 -17.08 -0.36
CA LEU A 334 -11.84 -17.25 0.50
C LEU A 334 -10.59 -16.62 -0.13
N MET A 335 -10.05 -15.60 0.51
CA MET A 335 -8.84 -14.87 0.08
C MET A 335 -7.57 -15.37 0.77
N GLY A 336 -7.69 -15.91 1.98
CA GLY A 336 -6.53 -16.46 2.67
C GLY A 336 -6.84 -17.10 4.02
N LEU A 337 -5.92 -17.95 4.46
CA LEU A 337 -5.95 -18.65 5.74
C LEU A 337 -4.58 -18.53 6.42
N LEU A 338 -4.56 -18.24 7.73
CA LEU A 338 -3.36 -18.31 8.55
C LEU A 338 -3.64 -19.09 9.85
N VAL A 339 -2.77 -20.04 10.17
CA VAL A 339 -2.64 -20.67 11.49
C VAL A 339 -1.31 -20.22 12.11
N THR A 340 -1.32 -19.85 13.38
CA THR A 340 -0.11 -19.45 14.12
C THR A 340 0.94 -20.57 14.12
N ASN A 341 2.21 -20.20 14.04
CA ASN A 341 3.31 -21.15 13.86
C ASN A 341 3.32 -22.28 14.91
N THR A 342 3.06 -21.94 16.17
CA THR A 342 3.01 -22.87 17.31
C THR A 342 1.90 -23.91 17.25
N LYS A 343 0.90 -23.72 16.37
CA LYS A 343 -0.29 -24.57 16.26
C LYS A 343 -0.44 -25.20 14.88
N ARG A 344 0.57 -25.08 14.02
CA ARG A 344 0.62 -25.77 12.72
C ARG A 344 0.81 -27.27 12.90
N GLY A 345 0.49 -28.05 11.87
CA GLY A 345 0.50 -29.52 11.94
C GLY A 345 -0.68 -30.13 12.73
N GLY A 346 -1.34 -29.36 13.61
CA GLY A 346 -2.48 -29.81 14.41
C GLY A 346 -3.82 -29.96 13.68
N GLY A 347 -3.86 -29.88 12.35
CA GLY A 347 -5.09 -30.05 11.56
C GLY A 347 -6.10 -28.88 11.63
N LEU A 348 -5.76 -27.78 12.31
CA LEU A 348 -6.65 -26.62 12.48
C LEU A 348 -7.13 -25.99 11.17
N SER A 349 -6.30 -26.01 10.11
CA SER A 349 -6.71 -25.48 8.80
C SER A 349 -7.96 -26.18 8.25
N LYS A 350 -8.07 -27.51 8.45
CA LYS A 350 -9.25 -28.31 8.06
C LYS A 350 -10.49 -27.82 8.80
N ILE A 351 -10.35 -27.60 10.11
CA ILE A 351 -11.43 -27.18 11.00
C ILE A 351 -11.89 -25.75 10.68
N PHE A 352 -10.95 -24.82 10.47
CA PHE A 352 -11.27 -23.44 10.11
C PHE A 352 -12.05 -23.38 8.79
N LEU A 353 -11.58 -24.10 7.77
CA LEU A 353 -12.29 -24.21 6.49
C LEU A 353 -13.68 -24.83 6.66
N ALA A 354 -13.81 -25.89 7.45
CA ALA A 354 -15.10 -26.50 7.73
C ALA A 354 -16.07 -25.50 8.39
N CYS A 355 -15.60 -24.65 9.31
CA CYS A 355 -16.42 -23.60 9.91
C CYS A 355 -16.92 -22.60 8.87
N TRP A 356 -16.04 -22.12 7.99
CA TRP A 356 -16.42 -21.23 6.89
C TRP A 356 -17.46 -21.88 5.97
N LEU A 357 -17.21 -23.11 5.52
CA LEU A 357 -18.14 -23.85 4.68
C LEU A 357 -19.48 -24.10 5.37
N ARG A 358 -19.49 -24.37 6.67
CA ARG A 358 -20.71 -24.53 7.46
C ARG A 358 -21.54 -23.24 7.50
N PHE A 359 -20.89 -22.08 7.67
CA PHE A 359 -21.59 -20.80 7.59
C PHE A 359 -22.09 -20.50 6.17
N CYS A 360 -21.32 -20.84 5.13
CA CYS A 360 -21.82 -20.74 3.76
C CYS A 360 -23.06 -21.62 3.52
N GLU A 361 -23.08 -22.85 4.05
CA GLU A 361 -24.25 -23.73 3.99
C GLU A 361 -25.45 -23.14 4.74
N MET A 362 -25.23 -22.63 5.96
CA MET A 362 -26.29 -22.01 6.77
C MET A 362 -26.85 -20.73 6.12
N GLY A 363 -26.00 -19.94 5.47
CA GLY A 363 -26.38 -18.71 4.80
C GLY A 363 -26.82 -18.89 3.34
N ASP A 364 -26.89 -20.13 2.84
CA ASP A 364 -27.14 -20.41 1.41
C ASP A 364 -26.26 -19.56 0.48
N LEU A 365 -24.96 -19.59 0.73
CA LEU A 365 -23.92 -18.88 0.01
C LEU A 365 -23.05 -19.86 -0.77
N ARG A 366 -22.63 -19.47 -1.97
CA ARG A 366 -21.71 -20.27 -2.76
C ARG A 366 -20.26 -20.04 -2.29
N PRO A 367 -19.57 -21.05 -1.74
CA PRO A 367 -18.18 -20.90 -1.28
C PRO A 367 -17.23 -21.00 -2.48
N VAL A 368 -16.54 -19.92 -2.80
CA VAL A 368 -15.52 -19.88 -3.87
C VAL A 368 -14.18 -19.45 -3.27
N THR A 369 -13.09 -19.55 -4.04
CA THR A 369 -11.80 -19.04 -3.59
C THR A 369 -11.22 -18.00 -4.55
N GLY A 370 -10.41 -17.10 -4.00
CA GLY A 370 -9.48 -16.29 -4.77
C GLY A 370 -8.34 -17.17 -5.30
N VAL A 371 -7.30 -16.54 -5.88
CA VAL A 371 -6.14 -17.28 -6.38
C VAL A 371 -5.37 -17.87 -5.20
N ILE A 372 -5.40 -19.20 -5.05
CA ILE A 372 -4.74 -19.91 -3.95
C ILE A 372 -3.27 -20.13 -4.27
N ARG A 373 -2.40 -19.46 -3.51
CA ARG A 373 -0.93 -19.57 -3.61
C ARG A 373 -0.30 -20.45 -2.52
N LYS A 374 -1.13 -21.26 -1.84
CA LYS A 374 -0.71 -22.08 -0.69
C LYS A 374 -0.97 -23.55 -0.99
N PRO A 375 0.06 -24.35 -1.34
CA PRO A 375 -0.10 -25.75 -1.76
C PRO A 375 -0.82 -26.61 -0.72
N LEU A 376 -0.49 -26.44 0.56
CA LEU A 376 -1.14 -27.17 1.65
C LEU A 376 -2.62 -26.80 1.83
N LEU A 377 -2.97 -25.54 1.56
CA LEU A 377 -4.37 -25.11 1.60
C LEU A 377 -5.15 -25.71 0.42
N ALA A 378 -4.54 -25.69 -0.77
CA ALA A 378 -5.11 -26.31 -1.96
C ALA A 378 -5.32 -27.83 -1.76
N LEU A 379 -4.39 -28.51 -1.08
CA LEU A 379 -4.49 -29.95 -0.80
C LEU A 379 -5.72 -30.25 0.06
N VAL A 380 -5.97 -29.44 1.09
CA VAL A 380 -7.17 -29.59 1.93
C VAL A 380 -8.45 -29.29 1.12
N LEU A 381 -8.48 -28.22 0.34
CA LEU A 381 -9.65 -27.87 -0.48
C LEU A 381 -10.01 -29.00 -1.46
N GLN A 382 -9.03 -29.50 -2.21
CA GLN A 382 -9.23 -30.50 -3.26
C GLN A 382 -9.50 -31.90 -2.69
N HIS A 383 -8.68 -32.37 -1.76
CA HIS A 383 -8.75 -33.77 -1.29
C HIS A 383 -9.65 -34.00 -0.08
N ARG A 384 -9.95 -32.96 0.72
CA ARG A 384 -10.86 -33.10 1.87
C ARG A 384 -12.26 -32.60 1.58
N PHE A 385 -12.40 -31.54 0.79
CA PHE A 385 -13.69 -30.94 0.49
C PHE A 385 -14.11 -31.11 -0.97
N GLY A 386 -13.27 -31.71 -1.83
CA GLY A 386 -13.62 -32.01 -3.22
C GLY A 386 -13.69 -30.79 -4.14
N PHE A 387 -13.11 -29.66 -3.73
CA PHE A 387 -13.09 -28.45 -4.57
C PHE A 387 -12.27 -28.68 -5.84
N GLN A 388 -12.75 -28.13 -6.95
CA GLN A 388 -12.14 -28.32 -8.26
C GLN A 388 -11.41 -27.04 -8.70
N PRO A 389 -10.19 -27.17 -9.26
CA PRO A 389 -9.42 -26.05 -9.77
C PRO A 389 -10.06 -25.49 -11.07
N GLU A 390 -10.05 -24.17 -11.21
CA GLU A 390 -10.47 -23.51 -12.45
C GLU A 390 -9.36 -23.63 -13.52
N ALA A 391 -9.69 -24.23 -14.67
CA ALA A 391 -8.74 -24.78 -15.64
C ALA A 391 -7.76 -23.78 -16.28
N ALA A 392 -8.02 -22.47 -16.21
CA ALA A 392 -7.33 -21.49 -17.04
C ALA A 392 -5.85 -21.23 -16.66
N ASN A 393 -5.44 -21.41 -15.39
CA ASN A 393 -4.14 -20.87 -14.92
C ASN A 393 -3.38 -21.70 -13.87
N GLY A 394 -3.85 -22.90 -13.51
CA GLY A 394 -3.21 -23.72 -12.47
C GLY A 394 -1.84 -24.28 -12.86
N ILE A 395 -0.99 -24.51 -11.87
CA ILE A 395 0.20 -25.36 -11.97
C ILE A 395 -0.07 -26.61 -11.15
N GLU A 396 0.12 -27.79 -11.73
CA GLU A 396 0.07 -29.06 -11.00
C GLU A 396 1.39 -29.28 -10.24
N VAL A 397 1.28 -29.52 -8.95
CA VAL A 397 2.40 -29.84 -8.08
C VAL A 397 2.09 -31.10 -7.29
N GLU A 398 3.08 -31.93 -7.06
CA GLU A 398 2.98 -33.08 -6.17
C GLU A 398 3.54 -32.68 -4.80
N VAL A 399 2.75 -32.92 -3.75
CA VAL A 399 3.13 -32.64 -2.36
C VAL A 399 3.48 -33.96 -1.68
N SER A 400 4.73 -34.12 -1.26
CA SER A 400 5.22 -35.27 -0.49
C SER A 400 5.81 -34.81 0.84
N MET A 401 5.94 -35.74 1.78
CA MET A 401 6.67 -35.53 3.03
C MET A 401 7.93 -36.40 3.00
N GLU A 402 9.09 -35.77 3.13
CA GLU A 402 10.38 -36.44 3.11
C GLU A 402 11.17 -36.12 4.39
N PRO A 403 11.96 -37.08 4.92
CA PRO A 403 12.83 -36.81 6.07
C PRO A 403 13.86 -35.72 5.72
N LYS A 404 14.14 -34.82 6.66
CA LYS A 404 15.19 -33.79 6.45
C LYS A 404 16.55 -34.49 6.27
N PRO A 405 17.40 -34.05 5.33
CA PRO A 405 18.74 -34.60 5.19
C PRO A 405 19.56 -34.34 6.45
N VAL A 406 20.23 -35.38 6.96
CA VAL A 406 21.08 -35.35 8.15
C VAL A 406 22.35 -34.55 7.79
N GLY A 407 22.36 -33.24 8.07
CA GLY A 407 23.48 -32.39 7.64
C GLY A 407 23.63 -31.01 8.27
N ASP A 408 22.62 -30.46 8.98
CA ASP A 408 22.78 -29.20 9.71
C ASP A 408 22.37 -29.39 11.17
N GLY A 409 23.34 -29.16 12.07
CA GLY A 409 23.26 -29.39 13.51
C GLY A 409 22.32 -28.46 14.28
N SER A 410 21.06 -28.37 13.90
CA SER A 410 20.02 -27.76 14.73
C SER A 410 19.28 -28.83 15.53
N GLU A 411 19.53 -28.85 16.83
CA GLU A 411 18.80 -29.66 17.81
C GLU A 411 17.30 -29.33 17.80
N GLN A 412 16.48 -30.39 17.80
CA GLN A 412 15.04 -30.43 18.11
C GLN A 412 14.11 -29.49 17.32
N GLY A 413 13.69 -29.94 16.13
CA GLY A 413 12.54 -29.35 15.42
C GLY A 413 12.15 -30.05 14.12
N ASP A 414 11.08 -30.86 14.16
CA ASP A 414 10.39 -31.59 13.07
C ASP A 414 11.29 -32.37 12.08
N SER A 415 11.23 -33.71 12.16
CA SER A 415 12.03 -34.68 11.41
C SER A 415 11.68 -34.81 9.91
N SER A 416 10.71 -34.03 9.40
CA SER A 416 10.24 -34.09 8.02
C SER A 416 10.11 -32.70 7.38
N SER A 417 10.38 -32.62 6.08
CA SER A 417 10.21 -31.44 5.24
C SER A 417 9.13 -31.70 4.18
N ILE A 418 8.36 -30.67 3.86
CA ILE A 418 7.31 -30.75 2.84
C ILE A 418 7.96 -30.44 1.49
N VAL A 419 8.01 -31.44 0.62
CA VAL A 419 8.63 -31.32 -0.70
C VAL A 419 7.53 -31.09 -1.75
N LEU A 420 7.77 -30.13 -2.63
CA LEU A 420 6.92 -29.82 -3.77
C LEU A 420 7.67 -30.14 -5.05
N SER A 421 7.21 -31.15 -5.77
CA SER A 421 7.74 -31.54 -7.07
C SER A 421 6.84 -31.04 -8.21
N ALA A 422 7.46 -30.48 -9.25
CA ALA A 422 6.76 -30.18 -10.49
C ALA A 422 6.41 -31.46 -11.23
N THR A 423 5.14 -31.64 -11.58
CA THR A 423 4.70 -32.75 -12.43
C THR A 423 4.64 -32.39 -13.91
N SER A 424 4.76 -31.10 -14.26
CA SER A 424 4.71 -30.62 -15.64
C SER A 424 6.08 -30.15 -16.14
N THR A 425 6.47 -30.62 -17.33
CA THR A 425 7.73 -30.29 -18.00
C THR A 425 7.76 -28.89 -18.64
N THR A 426 6.62 -28.18 -18.73
CA THR A 426 6.50 -26.93 -19.48
C THR A 426 6.41 -25.67 -18.63
N LYS A 427 6.14 -25.78 -17.32
CA LYS A 427 6.06 -24.64 -16.39
C LYS A 427 7.03 -24.85 -15.23
N ASN A 428 8.08 -24.02 -15.15
CA ASN A 428 8.99 -24.01 -14.00
C ASN A 428 8.25 -23.57 -12.73
N ILE A 429 8.44 -24.31 -11.63
CA ILE A 429 7.97 -23.91 -10.28
C ILE A 429 8.91 -22.85 -9.68
N GLU A 430 10.14 -22.75 -10.15
CA GLU A 430 11.07 -21.71 -9.74
C GLU A 430 10.49 -20.31 -10.06
N GLY A 431 10.30 -19.50 -9.02
CA GLY A 431 9.66 -18.18 -9.13
C GLY A 431 8.13 -18.18 -8.98
N ALA A 432 7.47 -19.34 -8.96
CA ALA A 432 6.03 -19.44 -8.70
C ALA A 432 5.66 -19.03 -7.25
N PHE A 433 6.61 -19.21 -6.33
CA PHE A 433 6.49 -18.85 -4.92
C PHE A 433 7.61 -17.88 -4.52
N SER A 434 7.28 -16.87 -3.71
CA SER A 434 8.30 -15.98 -3.16
C SER A 434 9.16 -16.72 -2.12
N SER A 435 10.43 -16.34 -1.97
CA SER A 435 11.33 -16.91 -0.93
C SER A 435 10.72 -16.81 0.47
N ARG A 436 9.92 -15.76 0.72
CA ARG A 436 9.18 -15.57 1.96
C ARG A 436 8.08 -16.61 2.15
N ASP A 437 7.35 -16.99 1.10
CA ASP A 437 6.28 -17.97 1.17
C ASP A 437 6.82 -19.40 1.34
N ILE A 438 7.95 -19.69 0.69
CA ILE A 438 8.70 -20.95 0.84
C ILE A 438 9.13 -21.13 2.29
N ALA A 439 9.84 -20.14 2.84
CA ALA A 439 10.30 -20.16 4.23
C ALA A 439 9.14 -20.22 5.23
N LYS A 440 8.07 -19.42 5.00
CA LYS A 440 6.90 -19.42 5.89
C LYS A 440 6.12 -20.72 5.87
N GLN A 441 6.13 -21.47 4.78
CA GLN A 441 5.37 -22.72 4.68
C GLN A 441 6.24 -23.97 4.89
N GLY A 442 7.54 -23.81 5.12
CA GLY A 442 8.48 -24.93 5.29
C GLY A 442 8.57 -25.80 4.03
N LEU A 443 8.48 -25.16 2.85
CA LEU A 443 8.46 -25.84 1.56
C LEU A 443 9.89 -26.03 1.04
N ARG A 444 10.15 -27.20 0.46
CA ARG A 444 11.33 -27.45 -0.37
C ARG A 444 10.87 -27.67 -1.81
N LEU A 445 11.41 -26.91 -2.75
CA LEU A 445 11.06 -27.06 -4.17
C LEU A 445 12.04 -28.03 -4.82
N GLU A 446 11.52 -29.02 -5.55
CA GLU A 446 12.32 -29.94 -6.34
C GLU A 446 11.82 -30.01 -7.79
N THR A 447 12.75 -29.93 -8.73
CA THR A 447 12.46 -30.12 -10.15
C THR A 447 12.77 -31.58 -10.49
N ARG A 448 11.77 -32.46 -10.47
CA ARG A 448 11.94 -33.83 -10.96
C ARG A 448 11.96 -33.79 -12.50
N THR A 449 13.14 -33.95 -13.10
CA THR A 449 13.25 -34.22 -14.54
C THR A 449 12.77 -35.64 -14.81
N ALA A 450 11.91 -35.83 -15.82
CA ALA A 450 11.23 -37.09 -16.13
C ALA A 450 12.15 -38.20 -16.71
N LEU A 451 13.40 -38.30 -16.26
CA LEU A 451 14.39 -39.27 -16.75
C LEU A 451 14.77 -40.36 -15.72
N ALA A 452 14.08 -40.46 -14.59
CA ALA A 452 14.41 -41.42 -13.54
C ALA A 452 13.31 -42.45 -13.25
N SER A 453 12.59 -42.94 -14.28
CA SER A 453 11.65 -44.07 -14.13
C SER A 453 12.08 -45.35 -14.84
N SER A 454 13.38 -45.53 -15.17
CA SER A 454 13.87 -46.77 -15.77
C SER A 454 15.18 -47.34 -15.19
N ALA A 455 15.59 -46.93 -13.98
CA ALA A 455 16.77 -47.53 -13.35
C ALA A 455 16.55 -47.69 -11.84
N ALA A 456 15.97 -48.82 -11.45
CA ALA A 456 16.04 -49.32 -10.08
C ALA A 456 16.01 -50.86 -10.10
N SER A 457 17.09 -51.45 -10.62
CA SER A 457 17.57 -52.74 -10.12
C SER A 457 18.69 -52.46 -9.12
N ASP A 458 18.61 -53.18 -8.00
CA ASP A 458 19.68 -53.45 -7.04
C ASP A 458 19.97 -52.47 -5.89
N THR A 459 19.51 -52.94 -4.74
CA THR A 459 20.19 -53.07 -3.43
C THR A 459 20.22 -51.89 -2.44
N THR A 460 19.62 -52.17 -1.28
CA THR A 460 19.74 -51.52 0.05
C THR A 460 19.09 -50.14 0.20
N GLY A 461 18.08 -50.06 1.08
CA GLY A 461 17.07 -48.99 1.15
C GLY A 461 17.56 -47.59 1.53
N PRO A 462 16.67 -46.59 1.35
CA PRO A 462 15.90 -46.09 2.48
C PRO A 462 14.39 -46.11 2.22
N VAL A 463 13.63 -46.06 3.32
CA VAL A 463 12.16 -46.01 3.45
C VAL A 463 11.47 -45.38 2.23
N PRO A 464 10.47 -46.05 1.61
CA PRO A 464 9.79 -45.50 0.44
C PRO A 464 9.15 -44.15 0.79
N ALA A 465 9.53 -43.10 0.05
CA ALA A 465 8.86 -41.81 0.11
C ALA A 465 7.36 -42.04 -0.08
N THR A 466 6.53 -41.52 0.82
CA THR A 466 5.07 -41.64 0.70
C THR A 466 4.63 -41.03 -0.63
N ALA A 467 3.89 -41.78 -1.44
CA ALA A 467 3.39 -41.33 -2.74
C ALA A 467 2.72 -39.95 -2.59
N GLY A 468 3.26 -38.94 -3.28
CA GLY A 468 2.83 -37.57 -3.10
C GLY A 468 1.41 -37.36 -3.63
N ARG A 469 0.73 -36.34 -3.09
CA ARG A 469 -0.61 -35.96 -3.57
C ARG A 469 -0.50 -34.84 -4.59
N ARG A 470 -1.05 -35.06 -5.78
CA ARG A 470 -1.18 -34.02 -6.81
C ARG A 470 -2.20 -32.97 -6.41
N VAL A 471 -1.85 -31.71 -6.61
CA VAL A 471 -2.70 -30.56 -6.30
C VAL A 471 -2.41 -29.42 -7.27
N SER A 472 -3.46 -28.70 -7.66
CA SER A 472 -3.33 -27.49 -8.44
C SER A 472 -3.04 -26.27 -7.55
N VAL A 473 -2.13 -25.41 -7.95
CA VAL A 473 -1.81 -24.15 -7.25
C VAL A 473 -1.86 -22.98 -8.22
N LEU A 474 -1.87 -21.75 -7.71
CA LEU A 474 -2.01 -20.51 -8.50
C LEU A 474 -3.32 -20.41 -9.30
N CYS A 475 -4.34 -21.14 -8.88
CA CYS A 475 -5.67 -21.14 -9.47
C CYS A 475 -6.73 -20.82 -8.42
N ARG A 476 -7.93 -20.49 -8.91
CA ARG A 476 -9.15 -20.44 -8.10
C ARG A 476 -9.74 -21.84 -7.98
N PHE A 477 -10.49 -22.05 -6.91
CA PHE A 477 -11.20 -23.30 -6.64
C PHE A 477 -12.69 -23.02 -6.53
N THR A 478 -13.48 -23.92 -7.12
CA THR A 478 -14.94 -23.89 -7.07
C THR A 478 -15.45 -25.16 -6.37
N PRO A 479 -16.60 -25.07 -5.68
CA PRO A 479 -17.14 -26.24 -4.98
C PRO A 479 -17.62 -27.26 -6.01
N PRO A 480 -17.57 -28.57 -5.70
CA PRO A 480 -18.09 -29.59 -6.59
C PRO A 480 -19.60 -29.43 -6.76
N GLN A 481 -20.15 -29.90 -7.89
CA GLN A 481 -21.60 -29.91 -8.12
C GLN A 481 -22.35 -30.85 -7.15
N SER A 482 -21.65 -31.85 -6.59
CA SER A 482 -22.21 -32.76 -5.59
C SER A 482 -22.26 -32.13 -4.20
N LYS A 483 -23.15 -32.64 -3.35
CA LYS A 483 -23.24 -32.28 -1.92
C LYS A 483 -22.07 -32.82 -1.07
N TYR A 484 -21.06 -33.40 -1.71
CA TYR A 484 -19.93 -34.04 -1.05
C TYR A 484 -19.27 -33.17 0.01
N TRP A 485 -19.03 -31.89 -0.30
CA TRP A 485 -18.38 -30.98 0.64
C TRP A 485 -19.24 -30.73 1.89
N GLN A 486 -20.57 -30.69 1.76
CA GLN A 486 -21.51 -30.50 2.88
C GLN A 486 -21.46 -31.69 3.82
N ASP A 487 -21.43 -32.91 3.27
CA ASP A 487 -21.30 -34.13 4.05
C ASP A 487 -19.95 -34.21 4.76
N GLN A 488 -18.86 -33.82 4.08
CA GLN A 488 -17.54 -33.73 4.72
C GLN A 488 -17.49 -32.69 5.84
N VAL A 489 -18.17 -31.55 5.69
CA VAL A 489 -18.28 -30.54 6.75
C VAL A 489 -19.00 -31.11 7.97
N LYS A 490 -20.12 -31.83 7.77
CA LYS A 490 -20.85 -32.50 8.86
C LYS A 490 -19.96 -33.52 9.56
N VAL A 491 -19.21 -34.33 8.82
CA VAL A 491 -18.26 -35.28 9.42
C VAL A 491 -17.23 -34.54 10.28
N VAL A 492 -16.55 -33.54 9.72
CA VAL A 492 -15.48 -32.79 10.39
C VAL A 492 -15.95 -32.06 11.65
N LEU A 493 -17.19 -31.56 11.65
CA LEU A 493 -17.74 -30.76 12.75
C LEU A 493 -18.71 -31.53 13.67
N SER A 494 -18.95 -32.83 13.43
CA SER A 494 -19.84 -33.65 14.26
C SER A 494 -19.26 -33.96 15.64
N GLY A 495 -17.93 -34.08 15.72
CA GLY A 495 -17.24 -34.62 16.89
C GLY A 495 -17.66 -36.06 17.25
N GLN A 496 -18.35 -36.79 16.37
CA GLN A 496 -18.92 -38.12 16.67
C GLN A 496 -18.00 -39.29 16.30
N THR A 497 -16.95 -39.05 15.52
CA THR A 497 -15.96 -40.09 15.17
C THR A 497 -14.70 -39.95 16.01
N SER A 498 -13.99 -41.05 16.26
CA SER A 498 -12.73 -41.08 17.04
C SER A 498 -11.61 -40.19 16.46
N ASN A 499 -11.73 -39.82 15.19
CA ASN A 499 -10.77 -38.99 14.47
C ASN A 499 -11.07 -37.49 14.52
N GLU A 500 -12.28 -37.09 14.93
CA GLU A 500 -12.67 -35.68 14.92
C GLU A 500 -12.55 -35.05 16.30
N ARG A 501 -11.84 -33.92 16.34
CA ARG A 501 -11.41 -33.28 17.59
C ARG A 501 -12.46 -32.36 18.19
N PHE A 502 -13.32 -31.78 17.36
CA PHE A 502 -14.26 -30.74 17.78
C PHE A 502 -15.66 -30.99 17.24
N ARG A 503 -16.65 -30.62 18.04
CA ARG A 503 -18.04 -30.42 17.65
C ARG A 503 -18.30 -28.93 17.49
N PHE A 504 -18.95 -28.53 16.41
CA PHE A 504 -19.29 -27.13 16.19
C PHE A 504 -20.68 -26.78 16.75
N GLU A 505 -20.73 -25.74 17.55
CA GLU A 505 -21.95 -25.15 18.11
C GLU A 505 -22.06 -23.71 17.60
N SER A 506 -23.11 -23.42 16.85
CA SER A 506 -23.35 -22.08 16.31
C SER A 506 -24.29 -21.30 17.21
N ASN A 507 -23.97 -20.03 17.44
CA ASN A 507 -24.82 -19.09 18.17
C ASN A 507 -25.66 -18.23 17.22
N VAL A 508 -25.69 -18.56 15.91
CA VAL A 508 -26.26 -17.70 14.87
C VAL A 508 -27.31 -18.45 14.06
N ALA A 509 -28.46 -17.85 13.83
CA ALA A 509 -29.49 -18.39 12.95
C ALA A 509 -29.09 -18.25 11.46
N ALA A 510 -29.60 -19.12 10.59
CA ALA A 510 -29.35 -19.11 9.14
C ALA A 510 -29.60 -17.73 8.50
N SER A 511 -30.71 -17.07 8.86
CA SER A 511 -31.05 -15.72 8.39
C SER A 511 -30.04 -14.66 8.79
N ASP A 512 -29.43 -14.78 9.96
CA ASP A 512 -28.45 -13.83 10.46
C ASP A 512 -27.07 -14.05 9.83
N VAL A 513 -26.76 -15.30 9.44
CA VAL A 513 -25.54 -15.58 8.65
C VAL A 513 -25.57 -14.84 7.32
N ARG A 514 -26.72 -14.82 6.62
CA ARG A 514 -26.89 -14.01 5.40
C ARG A 514 -26.68 -12.53 5.65
N ARG A 515 -27.32 -11.98 6.70
CA ARG A 515 -27.14 -10.57 7.12
C ARG A 515 -25.69 -10.22 7.41
N ILE A 516 -24.96 -11.12 8.08
CA ILE A 516 -23.53 -10.95 8.37
C ILE A 516 -22.70 -10.97 7.10
N PHE A 517 -22.86 -12.00 6.27
CA PHE A 517 -21.97 -12.26 5.14
C PHE A 517 -22.23 -11.34 3.94
N LEU A 518 -23.49 -11.11 3.62
CA LEU A 518 -23.91 -10.28 2.50
C LEU A 518 -24.16 -8.83 2.91
N PHE A 519 -23.94 -8.50 4.18
CA PHE A 519 -24.23 -7.17 4.73
C PHE A 519 -25.70 -6.77 4.48
N GLU A 520 -26.63 -7.74 4.46
CA GLU A 520 -28.07 -7.45 4.28
C GLU A 520 -28.62 -6.65 5.46
N GLY A 521 -29.48 -5.68 5.17
CA GLY A 521 -30.00 -4.73 6.16
C GLY A 521 -29.06 -3.56 6.45
N ILE A 522 -27.83 -3.58 5.93
CA ILE A 522 -27.00 -2.37 5.83
C ILE A 522 -27.45 -1.65 4.57
N GLN A 523 -28.24 -0.57 4.73
CA GLN A 523 -28.67 0.25 3.61
C GLN A 523 -27.46 0.92 2.95
N THR A 524 -26.95 0.31 1.88
CA THR A 524 -26.21 1.02 0.85
C THR A 524 -27.21 1.27 -0.27
N GLU A 525 -27.81 2.45 -0.34
CA GLU A 525 -28.57 2.82 -1.52
C GLU A 525 -27.62 2.83 -2.73
N ALA A 526 -28.02 2.08 -3.78
CA ALA A 526 -27.27 1.95 -5.01
C ALA A 526 -27.33 3.26 -5.81
N PRO A 527 -26.28 3.62 -6.57
CA PRO A 527 -26.32 4.81 -7.43
C PRO A 527 -27.37 4.59 -8.51
N GLN A 528 -28.45 5.38 -8.50
CA GLN A 528 -29.35 5.46 -9.65
C GLN A 528 -28.68 6.31 -10.73
N LYS A 529 -28.19 5.56 -11.74
CA LYS A 529 -27.66 5.89 -13.09
C LYS A 529 -27.22 7.32 -13.39
#